data_AF-A0A8T6UXE6-F1
#
_entry.id   AF-A0A8T6UXE6-F1
#
_cell.length_a   1.000
_cell.length_b   1.000
_cell.length_c   1.000
_cell.angle_alpha   90.00
_cell.angle_beta   90.00
_cell.angle_gamma   90.00
#
_symmetry.space_group_name_H-M   'P 1'
#
loop_
_entity.id
_entity.type
_entity.pdbx_description
1 polymer ?
#
loop_
_entity_poly.entity_id
_entity_poly.type
_entity_poly.pdbx_seq_one_letter_code
_entity_poly.pdbx_strand_id
1 'polypeptide(L)'
;MDAKAVRGGQLKVLSRDQILDVHYATLDVLQHIGVVVHSEEALKVLDEAGADVDYKKERAWIPPHLVEEAIRKTPHGFKLCGRNPKKYCKLEGNRVYFCTAAKPPNVL
;
A
#
# COMPACT_ATOMS: atom_id res chain seq x y z
N MET A 1 3.18 25.19 10.05
CA MET A 1 3.19 25.42 8.60
C MET A 1 3.43 24.09 7.91
N ASP A 2 2.51 23.72 7.01
CA ASP A 2 2.65 22.57 6.09
C ASP A 2 4.06 22.57 5.49
N ALA A 3 4.70 21.40 5.42
CA ALA A 3 5.95 21.27 4.68
C ALA A 3 5.68 21.69 3.22
N LYS A 4 6.63 22.41 2.61
CA LYS A 4 6.42 23.02 1.30
C LYS A 4 6.27 21.94 0.22
N ALA A 5 5.03 21.56 -0.07
CA ALA A 5 4.69 20.60 -1.12
C ALA A 5 4.72 21.27 -2.49
N VAL A 6 5.10 20.51 -3.52
CA VAL A 6 4.91 20.91 -4.92
C VAL A 6 3.62 20.28 -5.43
N ARG A 7 2.91 20.96 -6.34
CA ARG A 7 1.76 20.39 -7.05
C ARG A 7 2.25 19.62 -8.27
N GLY A 8 1.99 18.32 -8.27
CA GLY A 8 2.28 17.44 -9.40
C GLY A 8 1.13 17.34 -10.40
N GLY A 9 1.38 16.62 -11.49
CA GLY A 9 0.39 16.16 -12.47
C GLY A 9 0.38 14.64 -12.57
N GLN A 10 -0.55 14.09 -13.36
CA GLN A 10 -0.67 12.64 -13.59
C GLN A 10 -0.40 12.32 -15.06
N LEU A 11 0.58 11.44 -15.31
CA LEU A 11 0.76 10.81 -16.62
C LEU A 11 -0.18 9.60 -16.73
N LYS A 12 -1.05 9.58 -17.73
CA LYS A 12 -2.02 8.49 -17.97
C LYS A 12 -1.64 7.73 -19.23
N VAL A 13 -0.97 6.59 -19.04
CA VAL A 13 -0.53 5.71 -20.15
C VAL A 13 -1.52 4.58 -20.42
N LEU A 14 -2.24 4.13 -19.39
CA LEU A 14 -3.22 3.06 -19.49
C LEU A 14 -4.64 3.61 -19.65
N SER A 15 -5.44 2.92 -20.45
CA SER A 15 -6.89 3.13 -20.51
C SER A 15 -7.55 2.66 -19.20
N ARG A 16 -8.83 3.02 -19.02
CA ARG A 16 -9.59 2.57 -17.85
C ARG A 16 -9.75 1.05 -17.82
N ASP A 17 -9.98 0.43 -18.98
CA ASP A 17 -10.16 -1.01 -19.09
C ASP A 17 -8.85 -1.74 -18.77
N GLN A 18 -7.71 -1.23 -19.25
CA GLN A 18 -6.39 -1.78 -18.91
C GLN A 18 -6.07 -1.70 -17.41
N ILE A 19 -6.54 -0.65 -16.72
CA ILE A 19 -6.40 -0.57 -15.26
C ILE A 19 -7.25 -1.65 -14.57
N LEU A 20 -8.47 -1.90 -15.07
CA LEU A 20 -9.34 -2.96 -14.55
C LEU A 20 -8.74 -4.35 -14.80
N ASP A 21 -8.13 -4.58 -15.97
CA ASP A 21 -7.45 -5.84 -16.29
C ASP A 21 -6.33 -6.13 -15.30
N VAL A 22 -5.47 -5.13 -15.02
CA VAL A 22 -4.40 -5.27 -14.01
C VAL A 22 -4.97 -5.52 -12.63
N HIS A 23 -6.06 -4.84 -12.27
CA HIS A 23 -6.71 -5.01 -10.98
C HIS A 23 -7.24 -6.44 -10.80
N TYR A 24 -8.00 -6.97 -11.77
CA TYR A 24 -8.54 -8.33 -11.71
C TYR A 24 -7.45 -9.39 -11.74
N ALA A 25 -6.40 -9.20 -12.55
CA ALA A 25 -5.24 -10.10 -12.53
C ALA A 25 -4.52 -10.10 -11.17
N THR A 26 -4.44 -8.94 -10.51
CA THR A 26 -3.85 -8.85 -9.16
C THR A 26 -4.70 -9.61 -8.13
N LEU A 27 -6.02 -9.44 -8.18
CA LEU A 27 -6.95 -10.16 -7.29
C LEU A 27 -6.86 -11.69 -7.49
N ASP A 28 -6.76 -12.13 -8.74
CA ASP A 28 -6.61 -13.55 -9.08
C ASP A 28 -5.32 -14.14 -8.51
N VAL A 29 -4.20 -13.42 -8.62
CA VAL A 29 -2.91 -13.84 -8.03
C VAL A 29 -3.00 -13.92 -6.50
N LEU A 30 -3.58 -12.90 -5.84
CA LEU A 30 -3.71 -12.90 -4.39
C LEU A 30 -4.60 -14.04 -3.88
N GLN A 31 -5.67 -14.36 -4.61
CA GLN A 31 -6.61 -15.42 -4.25
C GLN A 31 -6.08 -16.83 -4.51
N HIS A 32 -5.43 -17.08 -5.65
CA HIS A 32 -5.09 -18.43 -6.08
C HIS A 32 -3.61 -18.79 -5.86
N ILE A 33 -2.70 -17.81 -6.00
CA ILE A 33 -1.26 -18.03 -5.79
C ILE A 33 -0.89 -17.69 -4.34
N GLY A 34 -1.45 -16.60 -3.80
CA GLY A 34 -1.16 -16.13 -2.44
C GLY A 34 0.20 -15.45 -2.30
N VAL A 35 0.54 -15.05 -1.07
CA VAL A 35 1.76 -14.32 -0.73
C VAL A 35 2.46 -15.01 0.43
N VAL A 36 3.80 -15.09 0.37
CA VAL A 36 4.61 -15.58 1.49
C VAL A 36 4.85 -14.45 2.49
N VAL A 37 4.59 -14.70 3.77
CA VAL A 37 4.66 -13.73 4.87
C VAL A 37 5.46 -14.35 6.02
N HIS A 38 6.73 -13.96 6.16
CA HIS A 38 7.67 -14.45 7.18
C HIS A 38 7.42 -13.92 8.60
N SER A 39 6.18 -13.54 8.92
CA SER A 39 5.79 -13.02 10.23
C SER A 39 4.54 -13.75 10.68
N GLU A 40 4.67 -14.56 11.73
CA GLU A 40 3.55 -15.30 12.32
C GLU A 40 2.44 -14.34 12.81
N GLU A 41 2.81 -13.17 13.35
CA GLU A 41 1.85 -12.14 13.77
C GLU A 41 1.05 -11.60 12.57
N ALA A 42 1.72 -11.28 11.46
CA ALA A 42 1.03 -10.82 10.26
C ALA A 42 0.13 -11.91 9.64
N LEU A 43 0.56 -13.17 9.68
CA LEU A 43 -0.26 -14.30 9.25
C LEU A 43 -1.53 -14.44 10.09
N LYS A 44 -1.43 -14.29 11.41
CA LYS A 44 -2.60 -14.30 12.31
C LYS A 44 -3.58 -13.18 11.99
N VAL A 45 -3.08 -11.96 11.74
CA VAL A 45 -3.95 -10.84 11.34
C VAL A 45 -4.70 -11.13 10.04
N LEU A 46 -4.06 -11.79 9.08
CA LEU A 46 -4.70 -12.16 7.81
C LEU A 46 -5.74 -13.28 8.01
N ASP A 47 -5.42 -14.31 8.80
CA ASP A 47 -6.34 -15.40 9.15
C ASP A 47 -7.57 -14.89 9.90
N GLU A 48 -7.37 -14.04 10.92
CA GLU A 48 -8.46 -13.39 11.67
C GLU A 48 -9.33 -12.47 10.79
N ALA A 49 -8.75 -11.89 9.74
CA ALA A 49 -9.49 -11.10 8.75
C ALA A 49 -10.27 -11.98 7.75
N GLY A 50 -10.05 -13.30 7.73
CA GLY A 50 -10.73 -14.27 6.86
C GLY A 50 -9.95 -14.70 5.62
N ALA A 51 -8.64 -14.46 5.57
CA ALA A 51 -7.77 -15.04 4.54
C ALA A 51 -7.48 -16.52 4.86
N ASP A 52 -7.22 -17.33 3.84
CA ASP A 52 -6.74 -18.71 4.04
C ASP A 52 -5.23 -18.70 4.27
N VAL A 53 -4.74 -19.42 5.28
CA VAL A 53 -3.35 -19.34 5.73
C VAL A 53 -2.75 -20.72 5.98
N ASP A 54 -1.62 -21.00 5.33
CA ASP A 54 -0.71 -22.09 5.65
C ASP A 54 0.46 -21.57 6.49
N TYR A 55 0.35 -21.74 7.81
CA TYR A 55 1.38 -21.32 8.76
C TYR A 55 2.70 -22.07 8.60
N LYS A 56 2.70 -23.29 8.06
CA LYS A 56 3.95 -24.07 7.88
C LYS A 56 4.74 -23.59 6.67
N LYS A 57 4.03 -23.21 5.61
CA LYS A 57 4.63 -22.63 4.38
C LYS A 57 4.73 -21.12 4.43
N GLU A 58 4.29 -20.52 5.54
CA GLU A 58 4.23 -19.08 5.75
C GLU A 58 3.50 -18.36 4.60
N ARG A 59 2.37 -18.90 4.13
CA ARG A 59 1.66 -18.39 2.95
C ARG A 59 0.21 -18.05 3.28
N ALA A 60 -0.27 -16.92 2.76
CA ALA A 60 -1.64 -16.46 2.86
C ALA A 60 -2.27 -16.25 1.47
N TRP A 61 -3.52 -16.70 1.30
CA TRP A 61 -4.35 -16.46 0.12
C TRP A 61 -5.44 -15.46 0.48
N ILE A 62 -5.42 -14.30 -0.16
CA ILE A 62 -6.26 -13.17 0.22
C ILE A 62 -7.41 -13.05 -0.79
N PRO A 63 -8.66 -13.34 -0.39
CA PRO A 63 -9.79 -13.29 -1.31
C PRO A 63 -10.13 -11.84 -1.72
N PRO A 64 -10.73 -11.63 -2.92
CA PRO A 64 -10.92 -10.31 -3.47
C PRO A 64 -11.74 -9.36 -2.59
N HIS A 65 -12.76 -9.87 -1.91
CA HIS A 65 -13.63 -9.05 -1.06
C HIS A 65 -12.87 -8.43 0.12
N LEU A 66 -11.85 -9.10 0.67
CA LEU A 66 -11.02 -8.53 1.73
C LEU A 66 -10.11 -7.42 1.21
N VAL A 67 -9.56 -7.58 0.00
CA VAL A 67 -8.76 -6.54 -0.65
C VAL A 67 -9.62 -5.30 -0.90
N GLU A 68 -10.80 -5.46 -1.48
CA GLU A 68 -11.74 -4.36 -1.73
C GLU A 68 -12.20 -3.68 -0.45
N GLU A 69 -12.50 -4.45 0.59
CA GLU A 69 -12.89 -3.90 1.89
C GLU A 69 -11.75 -3.09 2.52
N ALA A 70 -10.51 -3.57 2.44
CA ALA A 70 -9.33 -2.87 2.95
C ALA A 70 -9.09 -1.55 2.19
N ILE A 71 -9.21 -1.57 0.86
CA ILE A 71 -9.11 -0.35 0.03
C ILE A 71 -10.21 0.64 0.42
N ARG A 72 -11.46 0.18 0.58
CA ARG A 72 -12.60 1.05 0.96
C ARG A 72 -12.43 1.67 2.36
N LYS A 73 -11.86 0.94 3.32
CA LYS A 73 -11.55 1.45 4.66
C LYS A 73 -10.37 2.42 4.68
N THR A 74 -9.53 2.42 3.65
CA THR A 74 -8.33 3.25 3.59
C THR A 74 -8.69 4.73 3.40
N PRO A 75 -8.15 5.66 4.21
CA PRO A 75 -8.42 7.08 4.03
C PRO A 75 -7.79 7.62 2.74
N HIS A 76 -8.49 8.51 2.04
CA HIS A 76 -7.98 9.18 0.82
C HIS A 76 -6.78 10.12 1.07
N GLY A 77 -6.45 10.39 2.33
CA GLY A 77 -5.28 11.15 2.72
C GLY A 77 -5.17 11.30 4.23
N PHE A 78 -3.95 11.59 4.69
CA PHE A 78 -3.65 11.78 6.12
C PHE A 78 -2.50 12.77 6.34
N LYS A 79 -2.33 13.21 7.59
CA LYS A 79 -1.21 14.06 7.98
C LYS A 79 -0.09 13.19 8.53
N LEU A 80 1.06 13.24 7.87
CA LEU A 80 2.32 12.72 8.41
C LEU A 80 2.92 13.80 9.32
N CYS A 81 2.79 13.61 10.62
CA CYS A 81 3.21 14.60 11.63
C CYS A 81 4.71 14.49 11.93
N GLY A 82 5.40 15.63 11.88
CA GLY A 82 6.77 15.73 12.36
C GLY A 82 6.84 15.97 13.87
N ARG A 83 8.03 15.81 14.44
CA ARG A 83 8.29 16.04 15.87
C ARG A 83 7.87 17.43 16.35
N ASN A 84 8.10 18.45 15.52
CA ASN A 84 7.50 19.76 15.73
C ASN A 84 6.08 19.74 15.15
N PRO A 85 5.02 19.94 15.95
CA PRO A 85 3.63 19.91 15.47
C PRO A 85 3.36 20.95 14.36
N LYS A 86 4.16 22.01 14.29
CA LYS A 86 4.11 22.99 13.21
C LYS A 86 4.72 22.46 11.90
N LYS A 87 5.34 21.29 11.84
CA LYS A 87 5.90 20.68 10.62
C LYS A 87 5.21 19.35 10.37
N TYR A 88 4.41 19.29 9.31
CA TYR A 88 3.73 18.06 8.89
C TYR A 88 3.64 18.03 7.36
N CYS A 89 3.49 16.83 6.79
CA CYS A 89 3.20 16.63 5.37
C CYS A 89 1.76 16.15 5.24
N LYS A 90 0.95 16.80 4.41
CA LYS A 90 -0.41 16.34 4.09
C LYS A 90 -0.35 15.42 2.88
N LEU A 91 -0.37 14.12 3.11
CA LEU A 91 -0.30 13.09 2.08
C LEU A 91 -1.69 12.88 1.48
N GLU A 92 -2.00 13.62 0.42
CA GLU A 92 -3.29 13.56 -0.28
C GLU A 92 -3.16 14.11 -1.71
N GLY A 93 -4.01 13.61 -2.61
CA GLY A 93 -4.16 14.12 -3.98
C GLY A 93 -2.83 14.27 -4.70
N ASN A 94 -2.62 15.42 -5.34
CA ASN A 94 -1.45 15.68 -6.19
C ASN A 94 -0.33 16.43 -5.45
N ARG A 95 -0.23 16.29 -4.12
CA ARG A 95 0.85 16.90 -3.32
C ARG A 95 2.09 16.01 -3.37
N VAL A 96 3.20 16.58 -3.81
CA VAL A 96 4.49 15.88 -3.91
C VAL A 96 5.43 16.41 -2.85
N TYR A 97 6.04 15.49 -2.11
CA TYR A 97 7.07 15.74 -1.10
C TYR A 97 8.34 15.00 -1.49
N PHE A 98 9.49 15.60 -1.22
CA PHE A 98 10.79 14.97 -1.47
C PHE A 98 11.37 14.41 -0.19
N CYS A 99 11.95 13.21 -0.26
CA CYS A 99 12.70 12.59 0.82
C CYS A 99 14.08 12.16 0.31
N THR A 100 15.01 11.96 1.25
CA THR A 100 16.33 11.40 0.95
C THR A 100 16.22 9.90 0.74
N ALA A 101 17.19 9.31 0.03
CA ALA A 101 17.33 7.86 0.00
C ALA A 101 17.51 7.30 1.42
N ALA A 102 16.81 6.21 1.75
CA ALA A 102 16.68 5.75 3.12
C ALA A 102 17.87 4.92 3.62
N LYS A 103 18.54 4.16 2.73
CA LYS A 103 19.55 3.18 3.16
C LYS A 103 20.59 2.85 2.07
N PRO A 104 21.40 3.82 1.61
CA PRO A 104 22.53 3.50 0.76
C PRO A 104 23.58 2.72 1.56
N PRO A 105 24.06 1.54 1.10
CA PRO A 105 25.06 0.75 1.82
C PRO A 105 26.46 1.39 1.77
N ASN A 106 26.72 2.20 0.73
CA ASN A 106 27.96 2.92 0.52
C ASN A 106 27.66 4.38 0.16
N VAL A 107 28.61 5.27 0.44
CA VAL A 107 28.59 6.67 0.02
C VAL A 107 29.76 6.87 -0.95
N LEU A 108 29.52 7.59 -2.05
CA LEU A 108 30.55 8.00 -3.02
C LEU A 108 31.20 9.32 -2.59
#